data_AF-A0A0N1F4T2-F1
#
_entry.id   AF-A0A0N1F4T2-F1
#
_cell.length_a   1.000
_cell.length_b   1.000
_cell.length_c   1.000
_cell.angle_alpha   90.00
_cell.angle_beta   90.00
_cell.angle_gamma   90.00
#
_symmetry.space_group_name_H-M   'P 1'
#
loop_
_entity.id
_entity.type
_entity.pdbx_description
1 polymer ?
#
loop_
_entity_poly.entity_id
_entity_poly.type
_entity_poly.pdbx_seq_one_letter_code
_entity_poly.pdbx_strand_id
1 'polypeptide(L)' 'MSETQKLLIEIEAFLAQTGMAESTFGRKAVNDGKLTARLRGEGSIRGKGSVTLEKAVQIRRFIAEASRVPA' A
#
# COMPACT_ATOMS: atom_id res chain seq x y z
N MET A 1 -16.25 -6.24 -0.72
CA MET A 1 -14.84 -5.85 -0.46
C MET A 1 -14.73 -4.34 -0.52
N SER A 2 -14.11 -3.73 0.49
CA SER A 2 -13.81 -2.29 0.53
C SER A 2 -12.61 -1.94 -0.37
N GLU A 3 -12.49 -0.67 -0.79
CA GLU A 3 -11.33 -0.22 -1.58
C GLU A 3 -10.00 -0.44 -0.85
N THR A 4 -9.98 -0.22 0.46
CA THR A 4 -8.83 -0.51 1.33
C THR A 4 -8.38 -1.97 1.21
N GLN A 5 -9.32 -2.92 1.23
CA GLN A 5 -9.01 -4.35 1.09
C GLN A 5 -8.45 -4.68 -0.31
N LYS A 6 -8.99 -4.08 -1.36
CA LYS A 6 -8.45 -4.25 -2.73
C LYS A 6 -7.01 -3.76 -2.80
N LEU A 7 -6.75 -2.57 -2.25
CA LEU A 7 -5.40 -2.00 -2.22
C LEU A 7 -4.43 -2.87 -1.43
N LEU A 8 -4.87 -3.42 -0.29
CA LEU A 8 -4.04 -4.30 0.53
C LEU A 8 -3.64 -5.55 -0.27
N ILE A 9 -4.58 -6.19 -0.97
CA ILE A 9 -4.30 -7.35 -1.83
C ILE A 9 -3.32 -6.99 -2.95
N GLU A 10 -3.49 -5.84 -3.62
CA GLU A 10 -2.56 -5.35 -4.65
C GLU A 10 -1.14 -5.16 -4.09
N ILE A 11 -1.04 -4.57 -2.89
CA ILE A 11 0.24 -4.36 -2.20
C ILE A 11 0.87 -5.71 -1.82
N GLU A 12 0.13 -6.62 -1.18
CA GLU A 12 0.65 -7.92 -0.78
C GLU A 12 1.16 -8.74 -1.96
N ALA A 13 0.42 -8.74 -3.08
CA ALA A 13 0.87 -9.38 -4.32
C ALA A 13 2.16 -8.74 -4.87
N PHE A 14 2.30 -7.42 -4.78
CA PHE A 14 3.51 -6.73 -5.20
C PHE A 14 4.71 -7.05 -4.30
N LEU A 15 4.52 -7.06 -2.99
CA LEU A 15 5.57 -7.40 -2.02
C LEU A 15 6.01 -8.85 -2.16
N ALA A 16 5.07 -9.77 -2.42
CA ALA A 16 5.39 -11.17 -2.68
C ALA A 16 6.20 -11.37 -3.98
N GLN A 17 5.87 -10.62 -5.05
CA GLN A 17 6.60 -10.68 -6.31
C GLN A 17 8.00 -10.06 -6.23
N THR A 18 8.14 -8.96 -5.49
CA THR A 18 9.41 -8.20 -5.41
C THR A 18 10.29 -8.62 -4.23
N GLY A 19 9.76 -9.36 -3.25
CA GLY A 19 10.42 -9.61 -1.98
C GLY A 19 10.64 -8.35 -1.13
N MET A 20 9.96 -7.24 -1.45
CA MET A 20 10.14 -5.97 -0.76
C MET A 20 9.46 -5.99 0.62
N ALA A 21 10.11 -5.41 1.63
CA ALA A 21 9.50 -5.24 2.95
C ALA A 21 8.39 -4.17 2.91
N GLU A 22 7.29 -4.43 3.61
CA GLU A 22 6.13 -3.53 3.76
C GLU A 22 6.55 -2.10 4.18
N SER A 23 7.48 -1.98 5.13
CA SER A 23 7.98 -0.70 5.61
C SER A 23 8.78 0.07 4.56
N THR A 24 9.54 -0.64 3.73
CA THR A 24 10.31 -0.06 2.60
C THR A 24 9.35 0.43 1.52
N PHE A 25 8.33 -0.38 1.20
CA PHE A 25 7.29 -0.02 0.27
C PHE A 25 6.53 1.23 0.71
N GLY A 26 6.03 1.27 1.94
CA GLY A 26 5.29 2.43 2.45
C GLY A 26 6.13 3.71 2.43
N ARG A 27 7.42 3.62 2.76
CA ARG A 27 8.35 4.75 2.66
C ARG A 27 8.60 5.19 1.21
N LYS A 28 8.75 4.26 0.25
CA LYS A 28 8.98 4.60 -1.16
C LYS A 28 7.73 5.11 -1.87
N ALA A 29 6.57 4.51 -1.63
CA ALA A 29 5.33 4.84 -2.32
C ALA A 29 4.72 6.16 -1.82
N VAL A 30 4.73 6.38 -0.50
CA VAL A 30 3.98 7.50 0.12
C VAL A 30 4.71 8.20 1.26
N ASN A 31 5.96 7.82 1.54
CA ASN A 31 6.76 8.25 2.69
C ASN A 31 6.14 7.90 4.06
N ASP A 32 5.36 6.83 4.12
CA ASP A 32 4.69 6.37 5.35
C ASP A 32 4.93 4.87 5.55
N GLY A 33 5.91 4.52 6.39
CA GLY A 33 6.27 3.12 6.67
C GLY A 33 5.22 2.35 7.49
N LYS A 34 4.14 3.00 7.94
CA LYS A 34 3.03 2.40 8.68
C LYS A 34 1.76 2.29 7.83
N LEU A 35 1.86 2.51 6.52
CA LEU A 35 0.75 2.47 5.59
C LEU A 35 0.02 1.12 5.62
N THR A 36 0.73 0.00 5.50
CA THR A 36 0.14 -1.35 5.51
C THR A 36 -0.50 -1.68 6.85
N ALA A 37 0.11 -1.31 7.97
CA ALA A 37 -0.49 -1.46 9.30
C ALA A 37 -1.81 -0.66 9.45
N ARG A 38 -1.87 0.55 8.88
CA ARG A 38 -3.10 1.36 8.83
C ARG A 38 -4.17 0.73 7.93
N LEU A 39 -3.79 0.25 6.75
CA LEU A 39 -4.68 -0.45 5.81
C LEU A 39 -5.25 -1.74 6.43
N ARG A 40 -4.44 -2.45 7.21
CA ARG A 40 -4.81 -3.67 7.95
C ARG A 40 -5.70 -3.39 9.17
N GLY A 41 -5.89 -2.11 9.53
CA GLY A 41 -6.77 -1.67 10.60
C GLY A 41 -6.10 -1.56 11.98
N GLU A 42 -4.80 -1.82 12.10
CA GLU A 42 -4.09 -1.89 13.39
C GLU A 42 -3.94 -0.51 14.08
N GLY A 43 -4.11 0.59 13.33
CA GLY A 43 -4.12 1.97 13.87
C GLY A 43 -5.46 2.70 13.76
N SER A 44 -6.49 2.04 13.21
CA SER A 44 -7.76 2.68 12.91
C SER A 44 -8.71 2.51 14.09
N ILE A 45 -8.54 3.37 15.11
CA ILE A 45 -9.58 3.67 16.09
C ILE A 45 -10.85 4.00 15.30
N ARG A 46 -11.86 3.12 15.43
CA ARG A 46 -13.28 3.30 15.09
C ARG A 46 -13.59 4.53 14.21
N GLY A 47 -13.63 4.33 12.90
CA GLY A 47 -14.33 5.24 11.97
C GLY A 47 -13.50 6.19 11.11
N LYS A 48 -12.15 6.16 11.15
CA LYS A 48 -11.28 7.02 10.32
C LYS A 48 -10.09 6.29 9.67
N GLY A 49 -10.26 5.01 9.34
CA GLY A 49 -9.23 4.18 8.68
C GLY A 49 -9.15 4.32 7.16
N SER A 50 -9.52 5.48 6.63
CA SER A 50 -9.48 5.72 5.18
C SER A 50 -8.07 6.16 4.82
N VAL A 51 -7.34 5.32 4.08
CA VAL A 51 -6.26 5.83 3.24
C VAL A 51 -6.87 6.92 2.35
N THR A 52 -6.31 8.14 2.41
CA THR A 52 -6.82 9.22 1.58
C THR A 52 -6.73 8.81 0.11
N LEU A 53 -7.69 9.25 -0.70
CA LEU A 53 -7.70 9.00 -2.15
C LEU A 53 -6.35 9.29 -2.79
N GLU A 54 -5.68 10.37 -2.38
CA GLU A 54 -4.33 10.74 -2.82
C GLU A 54 -3.29 9.64 -2.56
N LYS A 55 -3.32 9.05 -1.36
CA LYS A 55 -2.38 7.98 -0.98
C LYS A 55 -2.68 6.70 -1.75
N ALA A 56 -3.95 6.37 -1.97
CA ALA A 56 -4.34 5.25 -2.82
C ALA A 56 -3.84 5.40 -4.26
N VAL A 57 -3.94 6.62 -4.82
CA VAL A 57 -3.42 6.93 -6.17
C VAL A 57 -1.90 6.80 -6.21
N GLN A 58 -1.17 7.33 -5.22
CA GLN A 58 0.29 7.20 -5.14
C GLN A 58 0.74 5.73 -5.07
N ILE A 59 0.07 4.91 -4.26
CA ILE A 59 0.35 3.48 -4.13
C ILE A 59 0.18 2.76 -5.46
N ARG A 60 -0.97 2.97 -6.13
CA ARG A 60 -1.23 2.34 -7.44
C ARG A 60 -0.23 2.79 -8.50
N ARG A 61 0.14 4.07 -8.52
CA ARG A 61 1.19 4.58 -9.41
C ARG A 61 2.52 3.90 -9.14
N PHE A 62 2.91 3.76 -7.88
CA PHE A 62 4.15 3.10 -7.50
C PHE A 62 4.17 1.63 -7.91
N ILE A 63 3.09 0.87 -7.67
CA ILE A 63 2.97 -0.53 -8.10
C ILE A 63 3.05 -0.62 -9.64
N ALA A 64 2.33 0.24 -10.37
CA ALA A 64 2.35 0.26 -11.83
C ALA A 64 3.73 0.62 -12.40
N GLU A 65 4.44 1.57 -11.80
CA GLU A 65 5.78 1.98 -12.20
C GLU A 65 6.81 0.88 -11.89
N ALA A 66 6.75 0.30 -10.69
CA ALA A 66 7.66 -0.75 -10.27
C ALA A 66 7.42 -2.08 -11.01
N SER A 67 6.16 -2.38 -11.40
CA SER A 67 5.84 -3.54 -12.24
C SER A 67 6.28 -3.35 -13.70
N ARG A 68 6.53 -2.11 -14.15
CA ARG A 68 6.92 -1.80 -15.53
C ARG A 68 8.44 -1.85 -15.74
N VAL A 69 9.21 -2.14 -14.69
CA VAL A 69 10.65 -2.41 -14.81
C VAL A 69 10.86 -3.93 -14.77
N PRO A 70 10.80 -4.63 -15.92
CA PRO A 70 11.37 -5.96 -16.01
C PRO A 70 12.89 -5.82 -15.95
N ALA A 71 13.52 -6.48 -14.99
CA ALA A 71 14.93 -6.82 -15.06
C ALA A 71 15.13 -8.01 -16.01
#